data_AF-K5B7C2-F1
#
_entry.id   AF-K5B7C2-F1
#
_cell.length_a   1.000
_cell.length_b   1.000
_cell.length_c   1.000
_cell.angle_alpha   90.00
_cell.angle_beta   90.00
_cell.angle_gamma   90.00
#
_symmetry.space_group_name_H-M   'P 1'
#
loop_
_entity.id
_entity.type
_entity.pdbx_description
1 polymer ?
#
loop_
_entity_poly.entity_id
_entity_poly.type
_entity_poly.pdbx_seq_one_letter_code
_entity_poly.pdbx_strand_id
1 'polypeptide(L)'
;MSRLDIPETVNAAEVTSWSDEVDVVVIGFGIAGGSAAVSAAAEGARVLVLEKAADAGGTSAMAGGHFYLGGGTAVQQATGHDDTPEEMYKYLVAVTPDPDPEKIRAYCEGSVEHFNWLESLGFQFERSFWPGKVVVPPGTEGLSYSGNEKVWPFCELAKPAPRGHSVPVPGEVGGAAMVIELLVKRATELGVQIRYEHGATNLVVDDTGAVVGVRWKHYGETGAVKANSVIIAAGGFAMNPEMVAKYTPALATKRKTKHHGEVEPYILGNPNDDGLGIRLGVSAGGVAKNMDGLFITAAIYPPEVLVTGVIVNKEGKRFVAEDSYHSRTSAFVLEQPDQTAYLIVDEAHMQMPEMPLIKFIDGWETIAEMEAALGIPEGNLAATL
;
A
#
# COMPACT_ATOMS: atom_id res chain seq x y z
N MET A 1 -6.79 27.14 -7.64
CA MET A 1 -5.42 26.60 -7.45
C MET A 1 -5.40 25.23 -8.09
N SER A 2 -4.39 24.95 -8.89
CA SER A 2 -4.12 23.61 -9.42
C SER A 2 -3.93 22.65 -8.25
N ARG A 3 -4.29 21.37 -8.43
CA ARG A 3 -4.03 20.35 -7.41
C ARG A 3 -2.55 19.92 -7.38
N LEU A 4 -1.69 20.58 -8.16
CA LEU A 4 -0.23 20.52 -8.07
C LEU A 4 0.36 21.61 -7.17
N ASP A 5 -0.36 22.71 -6.95
CA ASP A 5 0.17 23.90 -6.26
C ASP A 5 0.57 23.57 -4.83
N ILE A 6 1.79 23.91 -4.44
CA ILE A 6 2.26 23.79 -3.06
C ILE A 6 1.63 24.92 -2.24
N PRO A 7 0.84 24.63 -1.19
CA PRO A 7 0.27 25.67 -0.34
C PRO A 7 1.38 26.47 0.33
N GLU A 8 1.29 27.80 0.32
CA GLU A 8 2.23 28.63 1.06
C GLU A 8 2.13 28.34 2.56
N THR A 9 3.26 28.42 3.27
CA THR A 9 3.26 28.49 4.74
C THR A 9 2.72 29.85 5.18
N VAL A 10 2.05 29.89 6.32
CA VAL A 10 1.57 31.15 6.92
C VAL A 10 2.51 31.56 8.04
N ASN A 11 2.93 32.82 8.08
CA ASN A 11 3.75 33.32 9.19
C ASN A 11 2.88 33.41 10.46
N ALA A 12 3.41 32.93 11.60
CA ALA A 12 2.71 32.91 12.87
C ALA A 12 2.23 34.30 13.34
N ALA A 13 2.93 35.37 12.97
CA ALA A 13 2.54 36.75 13.26
C ALA A 13 1.27 37.21 12.49
N GLU A 14 0.91 36.52 11.40
CA GLU A 14 -0.32 36.78 10.64
C GLU A 14 -1.54 36.07 11.24
N VAL A 15 -1.32 35.14 12.18
CA VAL A 15 -2.40 34.43 12.87
C VAL A 15 -2.93 35.28 14.02
N THR A 16 -4.08 35.92 13.80
CA THR A 16 -4.68 36.85 14.78
C THR A 16 -5.39 36.14 15.94
N SER A 17 -5.75 34.87 15.79
CA SER A 17 -6.37 34.05 16.83
C SER A 17 -6.12 32.56 16.60
N TRP A 18 -5.99 31.82 17.70
CA TRP A 18 -5.82 30.37 17.71
C TRP A 18 -7.08 29.73 18.28
N SER A 19 -7.66 28.76 17.56
CA SER A 19 -8.81 28.02 18.05
C SER A 19 -8.43 27.11 19.22
N ASP A 20 -7.19 26.61 19.21
CA ASP A 20 -6.67 25.64 20.17
C ASP A 20 -5.15 25.78 20.35
N GLU A 21 -4.67 25.35 21.51
CA GLU A 21 -3.25 25.19 21.82
C GLU A 21 -3.02 23.79 22.40
N VAL A 22 -2.35 22.94 21.63
CA VAL A 22 -2.09 21.52 21.94
C VAL A 22 -0.59 21.23 21.86
N ASP A 23 -0.20 20.04 22.30
CA ASP A 23 1.21 19.65 22.21
C ASP A 23 1.50 19.04 20.84
N VAL A 24 0.58 18.21 20.33
CA VAL A 24 0.68 17.59 19.01
C VAL A 24 -0.63 17.78 18.25
N VAL A 25 -0.54 18.22 16.99
CA VAL A 25 -1.66 18.17 16.05
C VAL A 25 -1.36 17.14 14.95
N VAL A 26 -2.32 16.26 14.66
CA VAL A 26 -2.20 15.22 13.63
C VAL A 26 -3.16 15.54 12.48
N ILE A 27 -2.68 15.48 11.25
CA ILE A 27 -3.48 15.73 10.04
C ILE A 27 -3.86 14.38 9.42
N GLY A 28 -5.13 14.00 9.53
CA GLY A 28 -5.70 12.74 9.06
C GLY A 28 -5.75 11.66 10.14
N PHE A 29 -6.85 10.92 10.20
CA PHE A 29 -7.06 9.75 11.06
C PHE A 29 -7.17 8.48 10.21
N GLY A 30 -6.12 8.16 9.45
CA GLY A 30 -5.90 6.80 8.90
C GLY A 30 -5.13 5.91 9.88
N ILE A 31 -4.60 4.78 9.42
CA ILE A 31 -3.78 3.90 10.29
C ILE A 31 -2.56 4.63 10.88
N ALA A 32 -1.89 5.46 10.08
CA ALA A 32 -0.71 6.22 10.50
C ALA A 32 -1.08 7.32 11.51
N GLY A 33 -2.12 8.10 11.20
CA GLY A 33 -2.56 9.21 12.06
C GLY A 33 -3.14 8.73 13.38
N GLY A 34 -3.97 7.69 13.35
CA GLY A 34 -4.51 7.06 14.56
C GLY A 34 -3.42 6.47 15.44
N SER A 35 -2.44 5.76 14.85
CA SER A 35 -1.30 5.22 15.60
C SER A 35 -0.46 6.33 16.24
N ALA A 36 -0.15 7.40 15.49
CA ALA A 36 0.59 8.54 16.00
C ALA A 36 -0.16 9.26 17.14
N ALA A 37 -1.46 9.47 16.99
CA ALA A 37 -2.28 10.12 18.00
C ALA A 37 -2.36 9.30 19.30
N VAL A 38 -2.60 7.99 19.19
CA VAL A 38 -2.63 7.07 20.33
C VAL A 38 -1.28 7.02 21.04
N SER A 39 -0.18 6.86 20.29
CA SER A 39 1.16 6.80 20.89
C SER A 39 1.56 8.10 21.58
N ALA A 40 1.32 9.26 20.95
CA ALA A 40 1.62 10.55 21.56
C ALA A 40 0.79 10.81 22.83
N ALA A 41 -0.51 10.48 22.82
CA ALA A 41 -1.37 10.65 23.99
C ALA A 41 -1.06 9.66 25.11
N ALA A 42 -0.63 8.43 24.79
CA ALA A 42 -0.17 7.46 25.78
C ALA A 42 1.07 7.95 26.55
N GLU A 43 1.92 8.75 25.92
CA GLU A 43 3.06 9.45 26.54
C GLU A 43 2.67 10.77 27.21
N GLY A 44 1.37 11.09 27.29
CA GLY A 44 0.84 12.24 28.02
C GLY A 44 0.73 13.54 27.24
N ALA A 45 0.95 13.54 25.91
CA ALA A 45 0.74 14.73 25.09
C ALA A 45 -0.76 15.05 24.95
N ARG A 46 -1.12 16.34 24.94
CA ARG A 46 -2.44 16.79 24.49
C ARG A 46 -2.47 16.76 22.97
N VAL A 47 -3.33 15.90 22.43
CA VAL A 47 -3.40 15.63 20.98
C VAL A 47 -4.73 16.10 20.40
N LEU A 48 -4.66 16.81 19.27
CA LEU A 48 -5.80 17.11 18.42
C LEU A 48 -5.59 16.51 17.03
N VAL A 49 -6.58 15.78 16.52
CA VAL A 49 -6.60 15.27 15.14
C VAL A 49 -7.55 16.11 14.29
N LEU A 50 -7.09 16.50 13.11
CA LEU A 50 -7.89 17.12 12.07
C LEU A 50 -8.14 16.09 10.95
N GLU A 51 -9.36 15.57 10.88
CA GLU A 51 -9.79 14.63 9.84
C GLU A 51 -10.68 15.37 8.84
N LYS A 52 -10.36 15.26 7.55
CA LYS A 52 -11.07 15.96 6.48
C LYS A 52 -12.40 15.30 6.14
N ALA A 53 -12.51 13.99 6.29
CA ALA A 53 -13.72 13.22 6.09
C ALA A 53 -14.68 13.34 7.29
N ALA A 54 -15.92 12.89 7.09
CA ALA A 54 -16.93 12.82 8.14
C ALA A 54 -16.69 11.69 9.16
N ASP A 55 -15.73 10.79 8.87
CA ASP A 55 -15.38 9.66 9.73
C ASP A 55 -13.89 9.32 9.60
N ALA A 56 -13.37 8.55 10.55
CA ALA A 56 -12.01 8.07 10.58
C ALA A 56 -11.79 6.91 9.59
N GLY A 57 -10.53 6.66 9.26
CA GLY A 57 -10.06 5.43 8.62
C GLY A 57 -9.42 5.62 7.26
N GLY A 58 -9.91 6.57 6.46
CA GLY A 58 -9.39 6.83 5.11
C GLY A 58 -9.31 5.55 4.26
N THR A 59 -8.25 5.41 3.46
CA THR A 59 -8.01 4.20 2.65
C THR A 59 -7.67 2.98 3.50
N SER A 60 -7.15 3.18 4.71
CA SER A 60 -6.82 2.08 5.62
C SER A 60 -8.06 1.26 5.97
N ALA A 61 -9.21 1.87 6.25
CA ALA A 61 -10.43 1.13 6.62
C ALA A 61 -10.97 0.23 5.49
N MET A 62 -10.63 0.50 4.22
CA MET A 62 -11.04 -0.33 3.08
C MET A 62 -10.13 -1.54 2.85
N ALA A 63 -8.92 -1.52 3.43
CA ALA A 63 -7.92 -2.57 3.22
C ALA A 63 -8.32 -3.90 3.87
N GLY A 64 -7.80 -5.00 3.33
CA GLY A 64 -8.04 -6.36 3.86
C GLY A 64 -7.54 -6.60 5.29
N GLY A 65 -6.73 -5.70 5.86
CA GLY A 65 -6.19 -5.86 7.22
C GLY A 65 -4.91 -6.70 7.28
N HIS A 66 -4.10 -6.61 6.23
CA HIS A 66 -2.79 -7.22 6.17
C HIS A 66 -1.69 -6.27 6.66
N PHE A 67 -0.85 -6.74 7.56
CA PHE A 67 0.30 -6.03 8.11
C PHE A 67 1.57 -6.79 7.76
N TYR A 68 2.57 -6.10 7.21
CA TYR A 68 3.84 -6.73 6.85
C TYR A 68 4.78 -6.81 8.05
N LEU A 69 4.71 -7.86 8.86
CA LEU A 69 5.45 -7.99 10.11
C LEU A 69 6.36 -9.21 10.08
N GLY A 70 7.49 -9.14 10.78
CA GLY A 70 8.46 -10.22 10.76
C GLY A 70 9.42 -10.17 11.94
N GLY A 71 10.55 -10.85 11.78
CA GLY A 71 11.59 -10.89 12.79
C GLY A 71 11.34 -11.84 13.95
N GLY A 72 10.38 -12.77 13.82
CA GLY A 72 10.09 -13.79 14.83
C GLY A 72 8.91 -13.42 15.72
N THR A 73 7.84 -12.90 15.13
CA THR A 73 6.56 -12.60 15.82
C THR A 73 5.94 -13.86 16.46
N ALA A 74 5.02 -13.67 17.41
CA ALA A 74 4.36 -14.79 18.09
C ALA A 74 3.60 -15.73 17.13
N VAL A 75 3.02 -15.20 16.04
CA VAL A 75 2.32 -16.00 15.02
C VAL A 75 3.32 -16.80 14.18
N GLN A 76 4.46 -16.22 13.79
CA GLN A 76 5.54 -16.92 13.10
C GLN A 76 6.06 -18.09 13.95
N GLN A 77 6.33 -17.87 15.24
CA GLN A 77 6.76 -18.91 16.16
C GLN A 77 5.73 -20.03 16.34
N ALA A 78 4.45 -19.66 16.55
CA ALA A 78 3.36 -20.62 16.76
C ALA A 78 3.10 -21.51 15.53
N THR A 79 3.41 -21.00 14.33
CA THR A 79 3.22 -21.71 13.06
C THR A 79 4.49 -22.38 12.54
N GLY A 80 5.60 -22.34 13.29
CA GLY A 80 6.85 -23.02 12.94
C GLY A 80 7.70 -22.31 11.88
N HIS A 81 7.55 -20.99 11.74
CA HIS A 81 8.30 -20.18 10.77
C HIS A 81 9.35 -19.32 11.47
N ASP A 82 10.62 -19.75 11.42
CA ASP A 82 11.73 -18.97 11.95
C ASP A 82 12.04 -17.75 11.06
N ASP A 83 12.08 -16.57 11.65
CA ASP A 83 12.46 -15.31 11.01
C ASP A 83 13.28 -14.44 11.96
N THR A 84 14.07 -13.51 11.43
CA THR A 84 14.87 -12.57 12.23
C THR A 84 14.81 -11.16 11.62
N PRO A 85 15.00 -10.08 12.40
CA PRO A 85 15.06 -8.73 11.85
C PRO A 85 16.10 -8.59 10.73
N GLU A 86 17.22 -9.30 10.82
CA GLU A 86 18.27 -9.27 9.79
C GLU A 86 17.85 -9.95 8.49
N GLU A 87 17.16 -11.11 8.55
CA GLU A 87 16.65 -11.76 7.33
C GLU A 87 15.50 -10.96 6.70
N MET A 88 14.64 -10.34 7.51
CA MET A 88 13.63 -9.39 7.05
C MET A 88 14.29 -8.18 6.37
N TYR A 89 15.35 -7.62 6.97
CA TYR A 89 16.10 -6.50 6.41
C TYR A 89 16.73 -6.84 5.07
N LYS A 90 17.43 -7.97 4.95
CA LYS A 90 18.02 -8.44 3.68
C LYS A 90 16.96 -8.54 2.58
N TYR A 91 15.82 -9.13 2.90
CA TYR A 91 14.71 -9.28 1.95
C TYR A 91 14.16 -7.91 1.53
N LEU A 92 13.84 -7.03 2.49
CA LEU A 92 13.26 -5.72 2.20
C LEU A 92 14.22 -4.82 1.40
N VAL A 93 15.52 -4.87 1.68
CA VAL A 93 16.54 -4.18 0.89
C VAL A 93 16.61 -4.76 -0.53
N ALA A 94 16.58 -6.08 -0.69
CA ALA A 94 16.68 -6.73 -1.99
C ALA A 94 15.47 -6.48 -2.90
N VAL A 95 14.25 -6.45 -2.33
CA VAL A 95 13.01 -6.30 -3.10
C VAL A 95 12.65 -4.84 -3.40
N THR A 96 13.26 -3.88 -2.71
CA THR A 96 13.00 -2.45 -2.91
C THR A 96 13.95 -1.88 -3.95
N PRO A 97 13.46 -1.26 -5.06
CA PRO A 97 14.33 -0.73 -6.12
C PRO A 97 15.32 0.36 -5.67
N ASP A 98 14.89 1.25 -4.76
CA ASP A 98 15.69 2.32 -4.17
C ASP A 98 15.54 2.28 -2.64
N PRO A 99 16.23 1.34 -1.96
CA PRO A 99 16.03 1.09 -0.54
C PRO A 99 16.61 2.22 0.31
N ASP A 100 15.90 2.62 1.35
CA ASP A 100 16.40 3.45 2.45
C ASP A 100 16.85 2.52 3.60
N PRO A 101 18.16 2.25 3.75
CA PRO A 101 18.65 1.22 4.67
C PRO A 101 18.36 1.54 6.14
N GLU A 102 18.42 2.82 6.53
CA GLU A 102 18.17 3.22 7.92
C GLU A 102 16.70 3.04 8.27
N LYS A 103 15.79 3.43 7.37
CA LYS A 103 14.35 3.24 7.55
C LYS A 103 13.97 1.77 7.58
N ILE A 104 14.49 0.97 6.65
CA ILE A 104 14.19 -0.47 6.59
C ILE A 104 14.74 -1.16 7.84
N ARG A 105 15.95 -0.81 8.30
CA ARG A 105 16.53 -1.37 9.53
C ARG A 105 15.68 -1.07 10.75
N ALA A 106 15.30 0.18 10.96
CA ALA A 106 14.42 0.57 12.06
C ALA A 106 13.07 -0.18 12.02
N TYR A 107 12.49 -0.33 10.82
CA TYR A 107 11.25 -1.09 10.64
C TYR A 107 11.39 -2.57 11.02
N CYS A 108 12.48 -3.22 10.60
CA CYS A 108 12.73 -4.64 10.90
C CYS A 108 13.01 -4.87 12.38
N GLU A 109 13.85 -4.03 12.99
CA GLU A 109 14.23 -4.14 14.41
C GLU A 109 13.04 -3.87 15.34
N GLY A 110 12.16 -2.93 14.98
CA GLY A 110 10.92 -2.64 15.71
C GLY A 110 9.73 -3.55 15.38
N SER A 111 9.86 -4.49 14.44
CA SER A 111 8.70 -5.20 13.89
C SER A 111 7.95 -6.07 14.92
N VAL A 112 8.67 -6.77 15.80
CA VAL A 112 8.07 -7.61 16.86
C VAL A 112 7.42 -6.75 17.94
N GLU A 113 8.04 -5.63 18.31
CA GLU A 113 7.43 -4.66 19.24
C GLU A 113 6.13 -4.11 18.65
N HIS A 114 6.15 -3.72 17.37
CA HIS A 114 4.98 -3.21 16.68
C HIS A 114 3.85 -4.24 16.57
N PHE A 115 4.18 -5.51 16.29
CA PHE A 115 3.23 -6.62 16.34
C PHE A 115 2.53 -6.71 17.71
N ASN A 116 3.30 -6.67 18.80
CA ASN A 116 2.74 -6.73 20.16
C ASN A 116 1.87 -5.49 20.46
N TRP A 117 2.29 -4.31 19.99
CA TRP A 117 1.53 -3.08 20.14
C TRP A 117 0.17 -3.17 19.41
N LEU A 118 0.13 -3.71 18.20
CA LEU A 118 -1.13 -3.92 17.48
C LEU A 118 -2.09 -4.83 18.26
N GLU A 119 -1.61 -5.96 18.79
CA GLU A 119 -2.45 -6.84 19.60
C GLU A 119 -2.93 -6.17 20.91
N SER A 120 -2.10 -5.29 21.48
CA SER A 120 -2.45 -4.54 22.69
C SER A 120 -3.63 -3.57 22.49
N LEU A 121 -4.02 -3.25 21.25
CA LEU A 121 -5.23 -2.49 20.94
C LEU A 121 -6.52 -3.27 21.28
N GLY A 122 -6.44 -4.60 21.46
CA GLY A 122 -7.55 -5.44 21.91
C GLY A 122 -7.97 -6.52 20.91
N PHE A 123 -7.09 -6.93 20.00
CA PHE A 123 -7.31 -8.08 19.12
C PHE A 123 -6.08 -8.99 19.08
N GLN A 124 -6.23 -10.16 18.48
CA GLN A 124 -5.15 -11.11 18.28
C GLN A 124 -5.15 -11.61 16.85
N PHE A 125 -3.99 -11.68 16.23
CA PHE A 125 -3.83 -12.39 14.95
C PHE A 125 -4.03 -13.89 15.19
N GLU A 126 -4.74 -14.62 14.34
CA GLU A 126 -4.86 -16.06 14.56
C GLU A 126 -3.48 -16.75 14.50
N ARG A 127 -3.24 -17.69 15.40
CA ARG A 127 -1.98 -18.46 15.42
C ARG A 127 -2.03 -19.61 14.41
N SER A 128 -2.37 -19.27 13.17
CA SER A 128 -2.57 -20.19 12.06
C SER A 128 -1.94 -19.65 10.79
N PHE A 129 -1.65 -20.55 9.86
CA PHE A 129 -0.93 -20.25 8.62
C PHE A 129 -1.72 -20.73 7.41
N TRP A 130 -1.84 -19.87 6.41
CA TRP A 130 -2.36 -20.24 5.10
C TRP A 130 -1.24 -20.83 4.23
N PRO A 131 -1.31 -22.12 3.85
CA PRO A 131 -0.22 -22.80 3.16
C PRO A 131 -0.06 -22.43 1.69
N GLY A 132 -1.13 -21.94 1.06
CA GLY A 132 -1.17 -21.72 -0.39
C GLY A 132 -0.80 -20.31 -0.85
N LYS A 133 -0.87 -20.10 -2.16
CA LYS A 133 -0.75 -18.79 -2.81
C LYS A 133 -2.04 -17.97 -2.63
N VAL A 134 -1.96 -16.81 -1.99
CA VAL A 134 -3.13 -15.95 -1.72
C VAL A 134 -2.76 -14.46 -1.62
N VAL A 135 -3.67 -13.55 -2.00
CA VAL A 135 -3.47 -12.10 -1.78
C VAL A 135 -3.73 -11.77 -0.31
N VAL A 136 -4.93 -12.09 0.17
CA VAL A 136 -5.32 -12.05 1.59
C VAL A 136 -6.03 -13.38 1.88
N PRO A 137 -5.69 -14.09 2.98
CA PRO A 137 -6.41 -15.31 3.35
C PRO A 137 -7.94 -15.08 3.40
N PRO A 138 -8.76 -15.94 2.77
CA PRO A 138 -10.20 -15.73 2.72
C PRO A 138 -10.88 -15.99 4.07
N GLY A 139 -10.25 -16.79 4.93
CA GLY A 139 -10.67 -17.08 6.29
C GLY A 139 -10.11 -16.08 7.29
N THR A 140 -9.71 -16.58 8.45
CA THR A 140 -9.13 -15.77 9.53
C THR A 140 -7.66 -16.10 9.77
N GLU A 141 -7.01 -16.82 8.85
CA GLU A 141 -5.62 -17.24 9.02
C GLU A 141 -4.71 -16.05 9.27
N GLY A 142 -3.96 -16.08 10.37
CA GLY A 142 -3.20 -14.91 10.81
C GLY A 142 -1.86 -14.73 10.11
N LEU A 143 -1.42 -15.69 9.28
CA LEU A 143 -0.14 -15.63 8.59
C LEU A 143 -0.19 -16.21 7.17
N SER A 144 0.41 -15.51 6.21
CA SER A 144 0.60 -15.98 4.84
C SER A 144 1.90 -15.42 4.24
N TYR A 145 2.33 -16.01 3.12
CA TYR A 145 3.30 -15.35 2.23
C TYR A 145 2.59 -14.25 1.44
N SER A 146 3.10 -13.03 1.53
CA SER A 146 2.43 -11.82 1.04
C SER A 146 3.28 -10.99 0.08
N GLY A 147 4.45 -11.49 -0.27
CA GLY A 147 5.37 -10.84 -1.18
C GLY A 147 6.05 -11.87 -2.08
N ASN A 148 7.32 -11.61 -2.36
CA ASN A 148 8.16 -12.42 -3.22
C ASN A 148 9.22 -13.20 -2.42
N GLU A 149 8.97 -13.47 -1.13
CA GLU A 149 9.98 -14.05 -0.22
C GLU A 149 10.49 -15.42 -0.68
N LYS A 150 9.65 -16.21 -1.36
CA LYS A 150 10.02 -17.51 -1.93
C LYS A 150 10.57 -17.43 -3.36
N VAL A 151 10.46 -16.28 -4.01
CA VAL A 151 10.64 -16.12 -5.45
C VAL A 151 12.08 -15.73 -5.75
N TRP A 152 12.65 -16.26 -6.83
CA TRP A 152 13.96 -15.83 -7.30
C TRP A 152 13.93 -14.36 -7.77
N PRO A 153 14.96 -13.54 -7.48
CA PRO A 153 16.22 -13.88 -6.80
C PRO A 153 16.18 -13.78 -5.28
N PHE A 154 15.06 -13.37 -4.69
CA PHE A 154 14.99 -12.97 -3.28
C PHE A 154 15.24 -14.12 -2.31
N CYS A 155 14.77 -15.32 -2.64
CA CYS A 155 15.01 -16.51 -1.83
C CYS A 155 16.49 -16.95 -1.77
N GLU A 156 17.34 -16.45 -2.67
CA GLU A 156 18.80 -16.64 -2.62
C GLU A 156 19.51 -15.54 -1.81
N LEU A 157 18.85 -14.40 -1.61
CA LEU A 157 19.41 -13.22 -0.93
C LEU A 157 19.01 -13.12 0.53
N ALA A 158 17.86 -13.71 0.90
CA ALA A 158 17.34 -13.75 2.25
C ALA A 158 16.59 -15.07 2.48
N LYS A 159 16.64 -15.59 3.70
CA LYS A 159 15.86 -16.77 4.08
C LYS A 159 14.36 -16.47 3.91
N PRO A 160 13.61 -17.27 3.12
CA PRO A 160 12.18 -17.08 2.97
C PRO A 160 11.44 -17.24 4.30
N ALA A 161 10.60 -16.28 4.65
CA ALA A 161 9.69 -16.35 5.79
C ALA A 161 8.35 -15.66 5.42
N PRO A 162 7.20 -16.19 5.85
CA PRO A 162 5.93 -15.49 5.68
C PRO A 162 5.89 -14.29 6.65
N ARG A 163 5.53 -13.12 6.11
CA ARG A 163 5.49 -11.85 6.85
C ARG A 163 4.16 -11.12 6.69
N GLY A 164 3.19 -11.80 6.12
CA GLY A 164 1.87 -11.27 5.93
C GLY A 164 0.95 -11.61 7.10
N HIS A 165 0.79 -10.69 8.05
CA HIS A 165 -0.07 -10.87 9.22
C HIS A 165 -1.47 -10.31 8.99
N SER A 166 -2.49 -11.16 9.00
CA SER A 166 -3.87 -10.75 8.71
C SER A 166 -4.73 -10.71 9.96
N VAL A 167 -5.47 -9.62 10.13
CA VAL A 167 -6.48 -9.51 11.19
C VAL A 167 -7.50 -10.65 11.13
N PRO A 168 -8.10 -11.06 12.26
CA PRO A 168 -9.05 -12.18 12.33
C PRO A 168 -10.45 -11.80 11.81
N VAL A 169 -10.53 -11.24 10.60
CA VAL A 169 -11.78 -10.84 9.94
C VAL A 169 -11.86 -11.58 8.60
N PRO A 170 -12.89 -12.42 8.38
CA PRO A 170 -13.06 -13.10 7.10
C PRO A 170 -13.24 -12.12 5.94
N GLY A 171 -12.64 -12.47 4.79
CA GLY A 171 -12.75 -11.71 3.55
C GLY A 171 -11.50 -10.90 3.18
N GLU A 172 -11.42 -10.51 1.91
CA GLU A 172 -10.20 -9.91 1.34
C GLU A 172 -10.13 -8.38 1.47
N VAL A 173 -11.21 -7.74 1.92
CA VAL A 173 -11.34 -6.28 2.04
C VAL A 173 -12.05 -5.89 3.33
N GLY A 174 -11.77 -4.69 3.83
CA GLY A 174 -12.44 -4.11 5.00
C GLY A 174 -11.96 -4.62 6.36
N GLY A 175 -11.13 -5.66 6.43
CA GLY A 175 -10.62 -6.19 7.71
C GLY A 175 -9.88 -5.12 8.54
N ALA A 176 -9.17 -4.21 7.90
CA ALA A 176 -8.47 -3.12 8.59
C ALA A 176 -9.40 -2.10 9.28
N ALA A 177 -10.70 -2.04 8.91
CA ALA A 177 -11.67 -1.18 9.60
C ALA A 177 -11.75 -1.50 11.10
N MET A 178 -11.65 -2.78 11.49
CA MET A 178 -11.61 -3.19 12.89
C MET A 178 -10.44 -2.52 13.64
N VAL A 179 -9.27 -2.40 13.03
CA VAL A 179 -8.11 -1.76 13.67
C VAL A 179 -8.31 -0.26 13.80
N ILE A 180 -8.95 0.38 12.81
CA ILE A 180 -9.32 1.80 12.91
C ILE A 180 -10.31 2.03 14.06
N GLU A 181 -11.34 1.21 14.19
CA GLU A 181 -12.30 1.30 15.29
C GLU A 181 -11.63 1.17 16.66
N LEU A 182 -10.68 0.24 16.79
CA LEU A 182 -9.88 0.07 18.01
C LEU A 182 -8.98 1.28 18.28
N LEU A 183 -8.38 1.89 17.25
CA LEU A 183 -7.60 3.12 17.39
C LEU A 183 -8.47 4.31 17.82
N VAL A 184 -9.66 4.47 17.24
CA VAL A 184 -10.62 5.53 17.64
C VAL A 184 -11.03 5.34 19.10
N LYS A 185 -11.34 4.11 19.50
CA LYS A 185 -11.66 3.78 20.89
C LYS A 185 -10.49 4.11 21.82
N ARG A 186 -9.28 3.67 21.49
CA ARG A 186 -8.09 3.91 22.30
C ARG A 186 -7.73 5.40 22.40
N ALA A 187 -7.85 6.13 21.29
CA ALA A 187 -7.66 7.57 21.25
C ALA A 187 -8.68 8.29 22.17
N THR A 188 -9.95 7.86 22.14
CA THR A 188 -11.00 8.38 23.02
C THR A 188 -10.68 8.13 24.49
N GLU A 189 -10.25 6.92 24.86
CA GLU A 189 -9.85 6.57 26.23
C GLU A 189 -8.67 7.40 26.75
N LEU A 190 -7.76 7.79 25.84
CA LEU A 190 -6.60 8.63 26.14
C LEU A 190 -6.91 10.14 26.10
N GLY A 191 -8.15 10.53 25.79
CA GLY A 191 -8.56 11.94 25.74
C GLY A 191 -8.09 12.70 24.50
N VAL A 192 -7.73 12.00 23.42
CA VAL A 192 -7.44 12.61 22.12
C VAL A 192 -8.70 13.28 21.59
N GLN A 193 -8.60 14.53 21.13
CA GLN A 193 -9.68 15.21 20.45
C GLN A 193 -9.61 14.92 18.95
N ILE A 194 -10.73 14.54 18.33
CA ILE A 194 -10.82 14.31 16.89
C ILE A 194 -11.87 15.25 16.32
N ARG A 195 -11.48 16.07 15.33
CA ARG A 195 -12.38 16.95 14.59
C ARG A 195 -12.55 16.43 13.17
N TYR A 196 -13.72 15.86 12.91
CA TYR A 196 -14.15 15.45 11.58
C TYR A 196 -14.54 16.66 10.73
N GLU A 197 -14.47 16.49 9.41
CA GLU A 197 -14.77 17.53 8.42
C GLU A 197 -13.90 18.79 8.57
N HIS A 198 -12.73 18.68 9.21
CA HIS A 198 -11.74 19.74 9.37
C HIS A 198 -10.52 19.41 8.50
N GLY A 199 -10.48 19.96 7.30
CA GLY A 199 -9.33 19.82 6.42
C GLY A 199 -8.22 20.81 6.80
N ALA A 200 -7.00 20.32 7.01
CA ALA A 200 -5.82 21.19 7.05
C ALA A 200 -5.66 21.94 5.72
N THR A 201 -5.10 23.15 5.74
CA THR A 201 -4.90 23.95 4.52
C THR A 201 -3.47 24.44 4.38
N ASN A 202 -2.83 24.84 5.48
CA ASN A 202 -1.48 25.43 5.48
C ASN A 202 -0.77 25.06 6.78
N LEU A 203 0.54 24.88 6.72
CA LEU A 203 1.38 24.89 7.92
C LEU A 203 1.60 26.34 8.37
N VAL A 204 1.66 26.55 9.68
CA VAL A 204 2.02 27.84 10.28
C VAL A 204 3.46 27.76 10.77
N VAL A 205 4.28 28.73 10.39
CA VAL A 205 5.71 28.78 10.73
C VAL A 205 6.07 30.05 11.47
N ASP A 206 7.02 29.97 12.40
CA ASP A 206 7.58 31.16 13.05
C ASP A 206 8.70 31.83 12.21
N ASP A 207 9.28 32.91 12.73
CA ASP A 207 10.33 33.68 12.03
C ASP A 207 11.64 32.90 11.85
N THR A 208 11.82 31.78 12.56
CA THR A 208 12.97 30.87 12.38
C THR A 208 12.72 29.82 11.30
N GLY A 209 11.47 29.71 10.83
CA GLY A 209 11.01 28.68 9.91
C GLY A 209 10.52 27.40 10.61
N ALA A 210 10.44 27.37 11.94
CA ALA A 210 9.92 26.22 12.67
C ALA A 210 8.40 26.14 12.52
N VAL A 211 7.87 24.93 12.31
CA VAL A 211 6.41 24.70 12.24
C VAL A 211 5.84 24.77 13.65
N VAL A 212 4.89 25.70 13.87
CA VAL A 212 4.28 25.99 15.17
C VAL A 212 2.76 25.81 15.18
N GLY A 213 2.20 25.28 14.09
CA GLY A 213 0.77 25.04 13.99
C GLY A 213 0.28 24.71 12.60
N VAL A 214 -1.03 24.66 12.46
CA VAL A 214 -1.72 24.33 11.21
C VAL A 214 -2.99 25.17 11.07
N ARG A 215 -3.25 25.68 9.86
CA ARG A 215 -4.56 26.26 9.52
C ARG A 215 -5.50 25.17 9.04
N TRP A 216 -6.77 25.33 9.37
CA TRP A 216 -7.82 24.40 9.00
C TRP A 216 -9.02 25.12 8.40
N LYS A 217 -9.81 24.36 7.65
CA LYS A 217 -11.10 24.78 7.10
C LYS A 217 -12.16 23.72 7.40
N HIS A 218 -13.32 24.18 7.84
CA HIS A 218 -14.52 23.38 8.05
C HIS A 218 -15.69 24.13 7.37
N TYR A 219 -16.18 23.60 6.24
CA TYR A 219 -17.16 24.27 5.39
C TYR A 219 -16.78 25.72 5.03
N GLY A 220 -17.50 26.72 5.55
CA GLY A 220 -17.23 28.15 5.36
C GLY A 220 -16.29 28.76 6.39
N GLU A 221 -15.96 28.02 7.45
CA GLU A 221 -15.16 28.49 8.58
C GLU A 221 -13.69 28.15 8.40
N THR A 222 -12.83 28.99 8.95
CA THR A 222 -11.38 28.79 8.96
C THR A 222 -10.82 29.13 10.33
N GLY A 223 -9.76 28.45 10.72
CA GLY A 223 -9.06 28.72 11.98
C GLY A 223 -7.61 28.26 11.93
N ALA A 224 -6.96 28.32 13.09
CA ALA A 224 -5.59 27.85 13.26
C ALA A 224 -5.44 27.16 14.62
N VAL A 225 -4.71 26.06 14.64
CA VAL A 225 -4.31 25.33 15.86
C VAL A 225 -2.84 25.60 16.09
N LYS A 226 -2.50 26.05 17.30
CA LYS A 226 -1.11 26.18 17.76
C LYS A 226 -0.65 24.84 18.31
N ALA A 227 0.52 24.37 17.90
CA ALA A 227 1.06 23.09 18.35
C ALA A 227 2.59 23.12 18.44
N ASN A 228 3.15 22.38 19.40
CA ASN A 228 4.60 22.19 19.49
C ASN A 228 5.11 21.27 18.37
N SER A 229 4.26 20.39 17.84
CA SER A 229 4.59 19.50 16.74
C SER A 229 3.37 19.21 15.86
N VAL A 230 3.62 19.04 14.56
CA VAL A 230 2.61 18.70 13.55
C VAL A 230 3.00 17.36 12.92
N ILE A 231 2.07 16.40 12.90
CA ILE A 231 2.24 15.11 12.22
C ILE A 231 1.35 15.09 10.98
N ILE A 232 1.96 14.91 9.81
CA ILE A 232 1.24 14.80 8.54
C ILE A 232 0.96 13.32 8.25
N ALA A 233 -0.31 12.92 8.28
CA ALA A 233 -0.78 11.56 8.00
C ALA A 233 -1.95 11.57 6.99
N ALA A 234 -1.89 12.46 6.00
CA ALA A 234 -2.99 12.81 5.10
C ALA A 234 -3.05 12.00 3.80
N GLY A 235 -2.72 10.71 3.86
CA GLY A 235 -2.85 9.80 2.71
C GLY A 235 -1.90 10.06 1.53
N GLY A 236 -2.19 9.38 0.42
CA GLY A 236 -1.39 9.44 -0.82
C GLY A 236 -1.91 10.48 -1.81
N PHE A 237 -1.58 10.31 -3.09
CA PHE A 237 -2.06 11.19 -4.18
C PHE A 237 -2.79 10.44 -5.31
N ALA A 238 -3.15 9.17 -5.11
CA ALA A 238 -3.75 8.34 -6.16
C ALA A 238 -5.07 8.91 -6.72
N MET A 239 -5.80 9.68 -5.91
CA MET A 239 -7.06 10.34 -6.29
C MET A 239 -6.87 11.79 -6.77
N ASN A 240 -5.62 12.19 -7.08
CA ASN A 240 -5.28 13.46 -7.71
C ASN A 240 -4.80 13.23 -9.16
N PRO A 241 -5.67 13.39 -10.17
CA PRO A 241 -5.33 13.13 -11.57
C PRO A 241 -4.14 13.94 -12.09
N GLU A 242 -3.96 15.18 -11.60
CA GLU A 242 -2.84 16.03 -12.03
C GLU A 242 -1.51 15.49 -11.49
N MET A 243 -1.45 15.06 -10.23
CA MET A 243 -0.25 14.45 -9.65
C MET A 243 0.01 13.07 -10.26
N VAL A 244 -1.02 12.25 -10.48
CA VAL A 244 -0.89 10.94 -11.15
C VAL A 244 -0.35 11.12 -12.57
N ALA A 245 -0.86 12.07 -13.35
CA ALA A 245 -0.36 12.35 -14.69
C ALA A 245 1.09 12.84 -14.71
N LYS A 246 1.49 13.64 -13.71
CA LYS A 246 2.84 14.18 -13.60
C LYS A 246 3.88 13.14 -13.16
N TYR A 247 3.56 12.35 -12.13
CA TYR A 247 4.55 11.51 -11.46
C TYR A 247 4.44 10.03 -11.85
N THR A 248 3.24 9.54 -12.18
CA THR A 248 2.98 8.15 -12.55
C THR A 248 2.21 8.07 -13.88
N PRO A 249 2.74 8.59 -14.99
CA PRO A 249 1.99 8.78 -16.25
C PRO A 249 1.41 7.48 -16.82
N ALA A 250 2.02 6.33 -16.54
CA ALA A 250 1.51 5.01 -16.93
C ALA A 250 0.13 4.67 -16.34
N LEU A 251 -0.24 5.30 -15.21
CA LEU A 251 -1.55 5.19 -14.55
C LEU A 251 -2.56 6.24 -15.03
N ALA A 252 -2.09 7.35 -15.62
CA ALA A 252 -2.96 8.36 -16.21
C ALA A 252 -3.35 8.04 -17.67
N THR A 253 -2.68 7.06 -18.28
CA THR A 253 -2.84 6.75 -19.71
C THR A 253 -3.99 5.79 -19.94
N LYS A 254 -4.96 6.21 -20.76
CA LYS A 254 -6.03 5.33 -21.28
C LYS A 254 -5.44 4.19 -22.10
N ARG A 255 -6.02 3.01 -21.94
CA ARG A 255 -5.56 1.80 -22.62
C ARG A 255 -6.63 1.31 -23.57
N LYS A 256 -6.26 1.05 -24.81
CA LYS A 256 -7.17 0.39 -25.75
C LYS A 256 -7.05 -1.11 -25.59
N THR A 257 -8.10 -1.74 -25.09
CA THR A 257 -8.21 -3.20 -25.06
C THR A 257 -9.03 -3.68 -26.24
N LYS A 258 -8.70 -4.87 -26.76
CA LYS A 258 -9.42 -5.50 -27.88
C LYS A 258 -10.91 -5.74 -27.57
N HIS A 259 -11.27 -5.85 -26.29
CA HIS A 259 -12.58 -6.29 -25.83
C HIS A 259 -13.40 -5.24 -25.07
N HIS A 260 -12.77 -4.25 -24.43
CA HIS A 260 -13.44 -3.22 -23.62
C HIS A 260 -13.25 -1.80 -24.18
N GLY A 261 -12.66 -1.66 -25.38
CA GLY A 261 -12.38 -0.35 -25.97
C GLY A 261 -11.33 0.41 -25.16
N GLU A 262 -11.46 1.73 -25.07
CA GLU A 262 -10.64 2.53 -24.16
C GLU A 262 -11.07 2.30 -22.71
N VAL A 263 -10.14 1.81 -21.89
CA VAL A 263 -10.30 1.64 -20.45
C VAL A 263 -9.31 2.52 -19.70
N GLU A 264 -9.76 3.09 -18.60
CA GLU A 264 -8.91 3.79 -17.63
C GLU A 264 -8.54 2.83 -16.50
N PRO A 265 -7.34 2.95 -15.89
CA PRO A 265 -7.01 2.20 -14.69
C PRO A 265 -8.04 2.48 -13.59
N TYR A 266 -8.54 1.41 -12.97
CA TYR A 266 -9.42 1.54 -11.81
C TYR A 266 -8.58 1.86 -10.57
N ILE A 267 -8.73 3.08 -10.05
CA ILE A 267 -7.98 3.54 -8.88
C ILE A 267 -8.75 3.16 -7.61
N LEU A 268 -8.11 2.36 -6.76
CA LEU A 268 -8.58 2.09 -5.41
C LEU A 268 -8.01 3.16 -4.48
N GLY A 269 -8.89 3.94 -3.86
CA GLY A 269 -8.47 4.98 -2.94
C GLY A 269 -9.64 5.77 -2.36
N ASN A 270 -9.32 6.57 -1.35
CA ASN A 270 -10.27 7.51 -0.75
C ASN A 270 -10.19 8.82 -1.53
N PRO A 271 -11.31 9.52 -1.84
CA PRO A 271 -11.29 10.81 -2.55
C PRO A 271 -10.37 11.88 -1.92
N ASN A 272 -9.98 11.72 -0.65
CA ASN A 272 -9.04 12.58 0.06
C ASN A 272 -7.56 12.19 -0.10
N ASP A 273 -7.22 11.10 -0.79
CA ASP A 273 -5.85 10.79 -1.24
C ASP A 273 -5.44 11.73 -2.39
N ASP A 274 -5.45 13.03 -2.10
CA ASP A 274 -5.28 14.11 -3.07
C ASP A 274 -3.86 14.70 -3.06
N GLY A 275 -2.95 14.13 -2.27
CA GLY A 275 -1.56 14.56 -2.16
C GLY A 275 -1.35 15.86 -1.37
N LEU A 276 -2.36 16.38 -0.68
CA LEU A 276 -2.19 17.57 0.16
C LEU A 276 -1.10 17.39 1.22
N GLY A 277 -1.03 16.23 1.89
CA GLY A 277 0.00 15.98 2.91
C GLY A 277 1.43 16.12 2.38
N ILE A 278 1.69 15.58 1.19
CA ILE A 278 2.99 15.72 0.50
C ILE A 278 3.29 17.20 0.25
N ARG A 279 2.31 17.95 -0.27
CA ARG A 279 2.50 19.36 -0.59
C ARG A 279 2.68 20.24 0.66
N LEU A 280 2.01 19.93 1.76
CA LEU A 280 2.26 20.56 3.06
C LEU A 280 3.68 20.27 3.57
N GLY A 281 4.15 19.03 3.46
CA GLY A 281 5.52 18.69 3.83
C GLY A 281 6.56 19.48 3.02
N VAL A 282 6.35 19.59 1.70
CA VAL A 282 7.23 20.35 0.80
C VAL A 282 7.19 21.84 1.11
N SER A 283 6.05 22.42 1.48
CA SER A 283 5.97 23.85 1.78
C SER A 283 6.80 24.28 2.99
N ALA A 284 7.05 23.38 3.94
CA ALA A 284 7.95 23.58 5.07
C ALA A 284 9.41 23.16 4.78
N GLY A 285 9.79 22.98 3.52
CA GLY A 285 11.15 22.60 3.11
C GLY A 285 11.43 21.11 3.07
N GLY A 286 10.40 20.27 3.23
CA GLY A 286 10.51 18.82 3.06
C GLY A 286 10.83 18.42 1.61
N VAL A 287 11.44 17.25 1.44
CA VAL A 287 11.78 16.69 0.13
C VAL A 287 10.93 15.46 -0.13
N ALA A 288 10.15 15.49 -1.22
CA ALA A 288 9.42 14.32 -1.70
C ALA A 288 10.35 13.42 -2.54
N LYS A 289 10.41 12.12 -2.20
CA LYS A 289 11.20 11.11 -2.92
C LYS A 289 10.29 10.02 -3.47
N ASN A 290 10.75 9.32 -4.51
CA ASN A 290 10.08 8.16 -5.11
C ASN A 290 8.61 8.45 -5.48
N MET A 291 8.34 9.66 -6.00
CA MET A 291 6.99 10.10 -6.39
C MET A 291 6.42 9.31 -7.59
N ASP A 292 7.29 8.64 -8.32
CA ASP A 292 7.00 7.69 -9.40
C ASP A 292 6.67 6.27 -8.87
N GLY A 293 6.83 6.03 -7.57
CA GLY A 293 6.48 4.79 -6.90
C GLY A 293 4.99 4.52 -6.96
N LEU A 294 4.62 3.32 -7.39
CA LEU A 294 3.23 2.92 -7.59
C LEU A 294 3.01 1.47 -7.14
N PHE A 295 1.80 1.19 -6.69
CA PHE A 295 1.33 -0.16 -6.39
C PHE A 295 0.17 -0.49 -7.34
N ILE A 296 0.30 -1.59 -8.08
CA ILE A 296 -0.73 -2.05 -9.02
C ILE A 296 -1.08 -3.48 -8.66
N THR A 297 -2.38 -3.75 -8.59
CA THR A 297 -2.89 -5.11 -8.46
C THR A 297 -3.23 -5.68 -9.84
N ALA A 298 -2.77 -6.91 -10.12
CA ALA A 298 -3.24 -7.70 -11.25
C ALA A 298 -4.60 -8.31 -10.96
N ALA A 299 -5.41 -8.50 -12.00
CA ALA A 299 -6.52 -9.44 -11.94
C ALA A 299 -6.06 -10.91 -11.88
N ILE A 300 -4.81 -11.21 -12.28
CA ILE A 300 -4.26 -12.57 -12.30
C ILE A 300 -3.28 -12.79 -11.15
N TYR A 301 -3.69 -13.63 -10.20
CA TYR A 301 -2.78 -14.34 -9.33
C TYR A 301 -2.94 -15.83 -9.62
N PRO A 302 -2.06 -16.43 -10.46
CA PRO A 302 -2.30 -17.78 -10.96
C PRO A 302 -2.46 -18.78 -9.80
N PRO A 303 -3.51 -19.62 -9.81
CA PRO A 303 -3.59 -20.79 -8.95
C PRO A 303 -2.30 -21.62 -9.06
N GLU A 304 -1.93 -22.31 -7.99
CA GLU A 304 -0.65 -23.03 -7.91
C GLU A 304 -0.46 -24.04 -9.05
N VAL A 305 -1.53 -24.70 -9.48
CA VAL A 305 -1.47 -25.63 -10.62
C VAL A 305 -1.07 -24.94 -11.92
N LEU A 306 -1.42 -23.66 -12.12
CA LEU A 306 -1.06 -22.89 -13.31
C LEU A 306 0.34 -22.28 -13.25
N VAL A 307 0.97 -22.26 -12.06
CA VAL A 307 2.35 -21.78 -11.89
C VAL A 307 3.37 -22.75 -12.53
N THR A 308 2.95 -23.97 -12.90
CA THR A 308 3.79 -24.89 -13.70
C THR A 308 3.91 -24.48 -15.17
N GLY A 309 3.07 -23.56 -15.64
CA GLY A 309 3.16 -22.97 -16.97
C GLY A 309 4.24 -21.91 -17.09
N VAL A 310 4.28 -21.24 -18.25
CA VAL A 310 5.21 -20.13 -18.50
C VAL A 310 4.47 -18.85 -18.88
N ILE A 311 4.88 -17.73 -18.30
CA ILE A 311 4.38 -16.40 -18.68
C ILE A 311 5.26 -15.84 -19.78
N VAL A 312 4.67 -15.52 -20.93
CA VAL A 312 5.36 -14.93 -22.08
C VAL A 312 4.70 -13.62 -22.53
N ASN A 313 5.48 -12.70 -23.08
CA ASN A 313 4.95 -11.49 -23.70
C ASN A 313 4.43 -11.76 -25.13
N LYS A 314 3.94 -10.72 -25.82
CA LYS A 314 3.45 -10.86 -27.22
C LYS A 314 4.52 -11.28 -28.24
N GLU A 315 5.80 -11.25 -27.87
CA GLU A 315 6.91 -11.73 -28.70
C GLU A 315 7.26 -13.20 -28.40
N GLY A 316 6.56 -13.85 -27.47
CA GLY A 316 6.81 -15.24 -27.08
C GLY A 316 7.93 -15.41 -26.06
N LYS A 317 8.43 -14.34 -25.43
CA LYS A 317 9.58 -14.40 -24.49
C LYS A 317 9.11 -14.33 -23.03
N ARG A 318 9.75 -15.13 -22.15
CA ARG A 318 9.58 -15.03 -20.69
C ARG A 318 10.20 -13.74 -20.14
N PHE A 319 9.58 -13.17 -19.10
CA PHE A 319 10.03 -11.90 -18.51
C PHE A 319 9.85 -11.81 -16.99
N VAL A 320 9.20 -12.79 -16.35
CA VAL A 320 8.95 -12.81 -14.90
C VAL A 320 8.85 -14.26 -14.42
N ALA A 321 9.25 -14.52 -13.19
CA ALA A 321 9.02 -15.82 -12.54
C ALA A 321 7.53 -15.99 -12.23
N GLU A 322 6.92 -17.10 -12.62
CA GLU A 322 5.47 -17.32 -12.61
C GLU A 322 4.90 -17.49 -11.18
N ASP A 323 5.76 -17.85 -10.24
CA ASP A 323 5.47 -17.90 -8.80
C ASP A 323 5.45 -16.51 -8.14
N SER A 324 5.85 -15.44 -8.85
CA SER A 324 5.83 -14.05 -8.37
C SER A 324 4.50 -13.63 -7.77
N TYR A 325 4.59 -12.71 -6.80
CA TYR A 325 3.46 -11.96 -6.28
C TYR A 325 2.77 -11.17 -7.40
N HIS A 326 1.43 -11.18 -7.44
CA HIS A 326 0.64 -10.62 -8.56
C HIS A 326 1.02 -9.17 -8.91
N SER A 327 1.36 -8.34 -7.92
CA SER A 327 1.77 -6.95 -8.16
C SER A 327 3.09 -6.86 -8.92
N ARG A 328 4.08 -7.72 -8.61
CA ARG A 328 5.36 -7.80 -9.34
C ARG A 328 5.13 -8.23 -10.79
N THR A 329 4.30 -9.25 -10.99
CA THR A 329 3.90 -9.68 -12.34
C THR A 329 3.25 -8.53 -13.11
N SER A 330 2.32 -7.80 -12.50
CA SER A 330 1.67 -6.63 -13.13
C SER A 330 2.65 -5.54 -13.53
N ALA A 331 3.58 -5.18 -12.63
CA ALA A 331 4.57 -4.16 -12.90
C ALA A 331 5.38 -4.51 -14.16
N PHE A 332 5.89 -5.74 -14.25
CA PHE A 332 6.62 -6.18 -15.44
C PHE A 332 5.76 -6.27 -16.70
N VAL A 333 4.48 -6.65 -16.59
CA VAL A 333 3.55 -6.63 -17.73
C VAL A 333 3.43 -5.23 -18.33
N LEU A 334 3.44 -4.16 -17.52
CA LEU A 334 3.36 -2.79 -18.02
C LEU A 334 4.56 -2.36 -18.86
N GLU A 335 5.70 -3.01 -18.65
CA GLU A 335 6.94 -2.79 -19.40
C GLU A 335 6.99 -3.61 -20.69
N GLN A 336 6.09 -4.58 -20.86
CA GLN A 336 6.06 -5.44 -22.05
C GLN A 336 5.40 -4.74 -23.25
N PRO A 337 5.73 -5.14 -24.49
CA PRO A 337 5.09 -4.60 -25.68
C PRO A 337 3.57 -4.77 -25.64
N ASP A 338 2.85 -3.67 -25.90
CA ASP A 338 1.39 -3.54 -25.79
C ASP A 338 0.81 -3.96 -24.42
N GLN A 339 1.65 -4.01 -23.37
CA GLN A 339 1.27 -4.43 -22.02
C GLN A 339 0.54 -5.78 -21.99
N THR A 340 0.95 -6.70 -22.87
CA THR A 340 0.29 -7.98 -23.11
C THR A 340 1.16 -9.12 -22.63
N ALA A 341 0.55 -10.05 -21.89
CA ALA A 341 1.16 -11.30 -21.48
C ALA A 341 0.18 -12.47 -21.61
N TYR A 342 0.72 -13.64 -21.89
CA TYR A 342 0.01 -14.92 -21.98
C TYR A 342 0.59 -15.88 -20.96
N LEU A 343 -0.27 -16.62 -20.26
CA LEU A 343 0.11 -17.78 -19.46
C LEU A 343 -0.10 -19.03 -20.32
N ILE A 344 0.99 -19.68 -20.68
CA ILE A 344 1.00 -20.89 -21.50
C ILE A 344 1.07 -22.10 -20.57
N VAL A 345 0.07 -22.98 -20.67
CA VAL A 345 -0.04 -24.21 -19.88
C VAL A 345 -0.36 -25.38 -20.81
N ASP A 346 0.11 -26.57 -20.45
CA ASP A 346 -0.30 -27.80 -21.13
C ASP A 346 -1.70 -28.25 -20.66
N GLU A 347 -2.29 -29.21 -21.37
CA GLU A 347 -3.62 -29.75 -21.04
C GLU A 347 -3.68 -30.37 -19.63
N ALA A 348 -2.60 -31.03 -19.18
CA ALA A 348 -2.57 -31.74 -17.92
C ALA A 348 -2.60 -30.80 -16.69
N HIS A 349 -2.08 -29.59 -16.84
CA HIS A 349 -2.02 -28.58 -15.78
C HIS A 349 -3.05 -27.46 -15.95
N MET A 350 -3.83 -27.46 -17.04
CA MET A 350 -4.82 -26.42 -17.29
C MET A 350 -5.98 -26.46 -16.29
N GLN A 351 -6.37 -25.28 -15.80
CA GLN A 351 -7.60 -25.05 -15.06
C GLN A 351 -8.33 -23.84 -15.66
N MET A 352 -9.66 -23.95 -15.81
CA MET A 352 -10.49 -22.86 -16.29
C MET A 352 -10.43 -21.67 -15.30
N PRO A 353 -10.22 -20.43 -15.77
CA PRO A 353 -10.20 -19.28 -14.89
C PRO A 353 -11.55 -19.09 -14.19
N GLU A 354 -11.52 -18.93 -12.87
CA GLU A 354 -12.72 -18.65 -12.07
C GLU A 354 -13.02 -17.15 -11.99
N MET A 355 -11.98 -16.30 -12.14
CA MET A 355 -12.14 -14.84 -12.12
C MET A 355 -12.56 -14.31 -13.51
N PRO A 356 -13.68 -13.55 -13.62
CA PRO A 356 -14.20 -13.07 -14.90
C PRO A 356 -13.24 -12.18 -15.70
N LEU A 357 -12.26 -11.56 -15.04
CA LEU A 357 -11.26 -10.70 -15.66
C LEU A 357 -10.14 -11.48 -16.35
N ILE A 358 -10.04 -12.79 -16.11
CA ILE A 358 -9.07 -13.68 -16.74
C ILE A 358 -9.81 -14.52 -17.78
N LYS A 359 -9.33 -14.48 -19.02
CA LYS A 359 -9.97 -15.17 -20.14
C LYS A 359 -9.13 -16.36 -20.58
N PHE A 360 -9.76 -17.53 -20.66
CA PHE A 360 -9.25 -18.63 -21.47
C PHE A 360 -9.37 -18.24 -22.96
N ILE A 361 -8.24 -18.23 -23.67
CA ILE A 361 -8.19 -17.85 -25.09
C ILE A 361 -8.61 -19.02 -25.95
N ASP A 362 -7.77 -20.06 -26.01
CA ASP A 362 -8.03 -21.31 -26.72
C ASP A 362 -7.00 -22.39 -26.34
N GLY A 363 -7.19 -23.61 -26.85
CA GLY A 363 -6.19 -24.67 -26.88
C GLY A 363 -5.75 -24.98 -28.31
N TRP A 364 -4.48 -25.35 -28.49
CA TRP A 364 -3.91 -25.71 -29.79
C TRP A 364 -3.12 -27.00 -29.69
N GLU A 365 -3.16 -27.81 -30.75
CA GLU A 365 -2.45 -29.09 -30.83
C GLU A 365 -0.94 -28.89 -31.03
N THR A 366 -0.54 -27.79 -31.66
CA THR A 366 0.86 -27.47 -31.92
C THR A 366 1.23 -26.04 -31.51
N ILE A 367 2.51 -25.85 -31.15
CA ILE A 367 3.05 -24.52 -30.80
C ILE A 367 2.94 -23.56 -31.99
N ALA A 368 3.14 -24.04 -33.23
CA ALA A 368 3.04 -23.21 -34.42
C ALA A 368 1.62 -22.66 -34.65
N GLU A 369 0.59 -23.46 -34.39
CA GLU A 369 -0.81 -23.00 -34.45
C GLU A 369 -1.09 -21.95 -33.37
N MET A 370 -0.57 -22.16 -32.16
CA MET A 370 -0.66 -21.20 -31.05
C MET A 370 0.02 -19.87 -31.38
N GLU A 371 1.25 -19.90 -31.93
CA GLU A 371 1.98 -18.71 -32.36
C GLU A 371 1.19 -17.91 -33.40
N ALA A 372 0.71 -18.60 -34.45
CA ALA A 372 -0.07 -17.98 -35.51
C ALA A 372 -1.38 -17.36 -34.98
N ALA A 373 -2.08 -18.04 -34.06
CA ALA A 373 -3.34 -17.57 -33.50
C ALA A 373 -3.16 -16.38 -32.54
N LEU A 374 -2.09 -16.37 -31.75
CA LEU A 374 -1.77 -15.29 -30.80
C LEU A 374 -1.03 -14.11 -31.45
N GLY A 375 -0.59 -14.26 -32.70
CA GLY A 375 0.23 -13.26 -33.40
C GLY A 375 1.66 -13.16 -32.84
N ILE A 376 2.15 -14.23 -32.21
CA ILE A 376 3.54 -14.34 -31.76
C ILE A 376 4.40 -14.64 -33.00
N PRO A 377 5.59 -14.03 -33.16
CA PRO A 377 6.47 -14.34 -34.28
C PRO A 377 6.83 -15.82 -34.34
N GLU A 378 6.77 -16.39 -35.54
CA GLU A 378 7.02 -17.82 -35.79
C GLU A 378 8.35 -18.29 -35.19
N GLY A 379 8.28 -19.37 -34.40
CA GLY A 379 9.41 -20.01 -33.74
C GLY A 379 9.84 -19.40 -32.40
N ASN A 380 9.33 -18.23 -32.00
CA ASN A 380 9.76 -17.60 -30.76
C ASN A 380 9.23 -18.30 -29.50
N LEU A 381 7.96 -18.70 -29.51
CA LEU A 381 7.38 -19.45 -28.39
C LEU A 381 7.97 -20.85 -28.36
N ALA A 382 8.14 -21.48 -29.53
CA ALA A 382 8.78 -22.79 -29.64
C ALA A 382 10.22 -22.81 -29.13
N ALA A 383 10.96 -21.72 -29.25
CA ALA A 383 12.31 -21.61 -28.68
C ALA A 383 12.31 -21.31 -27.17
N THR A 384 11.19 -20.84 -26.62
CA THR A 384 11.04 -20.47 -25.21
C THR A 384 10.59 -21.64 -24.34
N LEU A 385 9.74 -22.52 -24.90
CA LEU A 385 9.33 -23.80 -24.32
C LEU A 385 10.44 -24.84 -24.53
#